data_AF-A0A9K3KXC6-F1
#
_entry.id   AF-A0A9K3KXC6-F1
#
_cell.length_a   1.000
_cell.length_b   1.000
_cell.length_c   1.000
_cell.angle_alpha   90.00
_cell.angle_beta   90.00
_cell.angle_gamma   90.00
#
_symmetry.space_group_name_H-M   'P 1'
#
loop_
_entity.id
_entity.type
_entity.pdbx_description
1 polymer ?
#
loop_
_entity_poly.entity_id
_entity_poly.type
_entity_poly.pdbx_seq_one_letter_code
_entity_poly.pdbx_strand_id
1 'polypeptide(L)'
;MFKKPPKQFCHSIRRPNHYPQGILSIECARTGDEKFEPIETYVRTIDVLTPLKIPLNAATTIQLTGKSYLHGWLNQRFSTDSTSLKLIGRARQFSSFKLVVGTMTGPDCMQPKEAIIIQNKDEVKVPLLLNEIPTAMEFKDAIISLSPEQQHLAKAYRLMQLQSSIVGICVNPDQATVGRCSWSSTRLFDKKRYN
;
A
#
# COMPACT_ATOMS: atom_id res chain seq x y z
N MET A 1 6.28 -29.30 -8.06
CA MET A 1 6.29 -28.09 -7.19
C MET A 1 5.53 -26.98 -7.91
N PHE A 2 4.20 -26.92 -7.76
CA PHE A 2 3.36 -25.97 -8.50
C PHE A 2 3.47 -24.57 -7.86
N LYS A 3 4.38 -23.73 -8.38
CA LYS A 3 4.38 -22.29 -8.04
C LYS A 3 3.10 -21.69 -8.63
N LYS A 4 2.24 -21.13 -7.77
CA LYS A 4 1.05 -20.40 -8.22
C LYS A 4 1.50 -19.26 -9.17
N PRO A 5 0.79 -19.04 -10.28
CA PRO A 5 1.10 -17.93 -11.17
C PRO A 5 0.95 -16.60 -10.41
N PRO A 6 1.71 -15.56 -10.82
CA PRO A 6 1.58 -14.24 -10.24
C PRO A 6 0.14 -13.73 -10.42
N LYS A 7 -0.32 -12.91 -9.48
CA LYS A 7 -1.68 -12.36 -9.46
C LYS A 7 -1.62 -10.85 -9.40
N GLN A 8 -2.58 -10.21 -10.06
CA GLN A 8 -2.73 -8.75 -9.97
C GLN A 8 -2.83 -8.29 -8.52
N PHE A 9 -2.10 -7.24 -8.16
CA PHE A 9 -2.22 -6.54 -6.89
C PHE A 9 -3.51 -5.71 -6.95
N CYS A 10 -4.63 -6.36 -6.68
CA CYS A 10 -5.95 -5.75 -6.60
C CYS A 10 -6.75 -6.45 -5.52
N HIS A 11 -7.01 -5.75 -4.42
CA HIS A 11 -7.68 -6.29 -3.25
C HIS A 11 -8.97 -5.53 -2.95
N SER A 12 -10.07 -6.28 -2.88
CA SER A 12 -11.33 -5.72 -2.41
C SER A 12 -11.30 -5.58 -0.89
N ILE A 13 -11.46 -4.35 -0.39
CA ILE A 13 -11.54 -4.05 1.03
C ILE A 13 -12.98 -4.33 1.47
N ARG A 14 -13.17 -5.32 2.33
CA ARG A 14 -14.49 -5.75 2.79
C ARG A 14 -14.47 -6.25 4.21
N ARG A 15 -15.60 -6.07 4.90
CA ARG A 15 -15.86 -6.73 6.17
C ARG A 15 -16.32 -8.18 5.93
N PRO A 16 -16.21 -9.07 6.92
CA PRO A 16 -16.81 -10.40 6.83
C PRO A 16 -18.30 -10.29 6.49
N ASN A 17 -18.76 -11.06 5.50
CA ASN A 17 -20.17 -11.11 5.05
C ASN A 17 -20.76 -9.77 4.55
N HIS A 18 -19.93 -8.79 4.17
CA HIS A 18 -20.39 -7.52 3.62
C HIS A 18 -19.90 -7.30 2.19
N TYR A 19 -20.64 -6.47 1.46
CA TYR A 19 -20.23 -5.98 0.15
C TYR A 19 -18.93 -5.17 0.26
N PRO A 20 -18.02 -5.24 -0.73
CA PRO A 20 -16.76 -4.51 -0.68
C PRO A 20 -16.97 -3.01 -0.60
N GLN A 21 -16.30 -2.39 0.37
CA GLN A 21 -16.29 -0.96 0.62
C GLN A 21 -15.33 -0.23 -0.32
N GLY A 22 -14.29 -0.91 -0.79
CA GLY A 22 -13.33 -0.29 -1.68
C GLY A 22 -12.42 -1.29 -2.36
N ILE A 23 -11.48 -0.76 -3.13
CA ILE A 23 -10.44 -1.50 -3.81
C ILE A 23 -9.11 -0.83 -3.52
N LEU A 24 -8.10 -1.63 -3.19
CA LEU A 24 -6.71 -1.23 -3.12
C LEU A 24 -5.94 -1.92 -4.25
N SER A 25 -5.34 -1.15 -5.14
CA SER A 25 -4.49 -1.65 -6.22
C SER A 25 -3.13 -0.96 -6.23
N ILE A 26 -2.12 -1.65 -6.74
CA ILE A 26 -0.88 -1.02 -7.18
C ILE A 26 -0.89 -1.09 -8.69
N GLU A 27 -0.85 0.07 -9.32
CA GLU A 27 -0.94 0.19 -10.77
C GLU A 27 0.35 0.78 -11.33
N CYS A 28 0.74 0.30 -12.50
CA CYS A 28 1.92 0.76 -13.23
C CYS A 28 1.48 1.36 -14.57
N ALA A 29 2.07 2.47 -14.95
CA ALA A 29 2.08 2.94 -16.33
C ALA A 29 3.49 2.75 -16.88
N ARG A 30 3.58 2.08 -18.04
CA ARG A 30 4.82 1.94 -18.80
C ARG A 30 5.04 3.18 -19.65
N THR A 31 6.29 3.50 -19.97
CA THR A 31 6.63 4.66 -20.79
C THR A 31 5.89 4.58 -22.14
N GLY A 32 5.02 5.55 -22.41
CA GLY A 32 4.18 5.60 -23.63
C GLY A 32 2.71 5.19 -23.43
N ASP A 33 2.35 4.60 -22.28
CA ASP A 33 0.97 4.26 -21.95
C ASP A 33 0.33 5.32 -21.04
N GLU A 34 -0.83 5.85 -21.44
CA GLU A 34 -1.62 6.76 -20.59
C GLU A 34 -2.41 6.02 -19.50
N LYS A 35 -2.54 4.70 -19.62
CA LYS A 35 -3.37 3.87 -18.74
C LYS A 35 -2.51 3.21 -17.66
N PHE A 36 -3.01 3.29 -16.43
CA PHE A 36 -2.45 2.58 -15.28
C PHE A 36 -3.12 1.22 -15.16
N GLU A 37 -2.33 0.15 -15.16
CA GLU A 37 -2.83 -1.22 -15.03
C GLU A 37 -2.29 -1.91 -13.76
N PRO A 38 -3.08 -2.74 -13.06
CA PRO A 38 -2.64 -3.43 -11.85
C PRO A 38 -1.43 -4.33 -12.09
N ILE A 39 -0.39 -4.19 -11.28
CA ILE A 39 0.83 -5.00 -11.41
C ILE A 39 0.60 -6.45 -10.99
N GLU A 40 1.26 -7.38 -11.66
CA GLU A 40 1.28 -8.78 -11.26
C GLU A 40 2.32 -9.03 -10.18
N THR A 41 1.91 -9.59 -9.04
CA THR A 41 2.76 -9.85 -7.89
C THR A 41 2.70 -11.32 -7.48
N TYR A 42 3.82 -11.83 -6.97
CA TYR A 42 3.82 -13.10 -6.27
C TYR A 42 3.21 -12.91 -4.89
N VAL A 43 2.08 -13.56 -4.66
CA VAL A 43 1.32 -13.43 -3.41
C VAL A 43 1.50 -14.67 -2.57
N ARG A 44 1.97 -14.48 -1.33
CA ARG A 44 1.93 -15.51 -0.29
C ARG A 44 0.99 -15.05 0.81
N THR A 45 -0.06 -15.81 1.05
CA THR A 45 -0.88 -15.66 2.26
C THR A 45 -0.10 -16.24 3.44
N ILE A 46 0.00 -15.45 4.50
CA ILE A 46 0.59 -15.86 5.76
C ILE A 46 -0.57 -16.01 6.73
N ASP A 47 -0.72 -17.21 7.28
CA ASP A 47 -1.65 -17.44 8.38
C ASP A 47 -1.00 -16.89 9.64
N VAL A 48 -1.48 -15.73 10.08
CA VAL A 48 -0.91 -15.06 11.24
C VAL A 48 -1.66 -15.51 12.48
N LEU A 49 -0.93 -16.15 13.39
CA LEU A 49 -1.41 -16.66 14.66
C LEU A 49 -1.57 -15.53 15.71
N THR A 50 -0.83 -14.44 15.55
CA THR A 50 -0.82 -13.30 16.47
C THR A 50 -1.44 -12.04 15.82
N PRO A 51 -2.36 -11.33 16.51
CA PRO A 51 -2.91 -10.08 15.98
C PRO A 51 -1.82 -9.04 15.73
N LEU A 52 -1.84 -8.35 14.59
CA LEU A 52 -0.97 -7.21 14.32
C LEU A 52 -1.45 -6.02 15.15
N LYS A 53 -0.58 -5.49 16.01
CA LYS A 53 -0.85 -4.35 16.89
C LYS A 53 -0.38 -3.06 16.24
N ILE A 54 -1.28 -2.07 16.21
CA ILE A 54 -1.04 -0.72 15.71
C ILE A 54 -1.41 0.27 16.82
N PRO A 55 -0.44 0.83 17.55
CA PRO A 55 -0.71 1.86 18.55
C PRO A 55 -1.09 3.17 17.84
N LEU A 56 -2.33 3.63 18.02
CA LEU A 56 -2.76 4.94 17.50
C LEU A 56 -2.34 6.08 18.43
N ASN A 57 -2.37 5.84 19.73
CA ASN A 57 -1.88 6.76 20.78
C ASN A 57 -1.49 5.96 22.02
N ALA A 58 -1.00 6.63 23.07
CA ALA A 58 -0.55 5.98 24.31
C ALA A 58 -1.62 5.09 24.98
N ALA A 59 -2.91 5.34 24.73
CA ALA A 59 -4.03 4.63 25.36
C ALA A 59 -4.78 3.68 24.40
N THR A 60 -4.54 3.74 23.09
CA THR A 60 -5.37 3.08 22.08
C THR A 60 -4.50 2.28 21.12
N THR A 61 -4.62 0.95 21.18
CA THR A 61 -3.97 0.03 20.23
C THR A 61 -5.04 -0.69 19.42
N ILE A 62 -5.00 -0.53 18.09
CA ILE A 62 -5.81 -1.31 17.17
C ILE A 62 -5.15 -2.67 17.00
N GLN A 63 -5.95 -3.74 17.08
CA GLN A 63 -5.53 -5.09 16.75
C GLN A 63 -6.17 -5.53 15.45
N LEU A 64 -5.35 -5.90 14.47
CA LEU A 64 -5.80 -6.43 13.19
C LEU A 64 -5.70 -7.95 13.22
N THR A 65 -6.86 -8.59 13.12
CA THR A 65 -7.02 -10.05 13.19
C THR A 65 -7.48 -10.59 11.84
N GLY A 66 -6.74 -10.33 10.76
CA GLY A 66 -7.09 -10.81 9.42
C GLY A 66 -5.98 -11.57 8.71
N LYS A 67 -6.24 -11.93 7.45
CA LYS A 67 -5.24 -12.58 6.60
C LYS A 67 -4.18 -11.56 6.20
N SER A 68 -2.93 -11.98 6.24
CA SER A 68 -1.80 -11.16 5.80
C SER A 68 -1.33 -11.65 4.46
N TYR A 69 -1.06 -10.69 3.58
CA TYR A 69 -0.53 -10.99 2.26
C TYR A 69 0.85 -10.39 2.14
N LEU A 70 1.84 -11.25 1.87
CA LEU A 70 3.15 -10.83 1.44
C LEU A 70 3.14 -10.77 -0.08
N HIS A 71 3.35 -9.56 -0.60
CA HIS A 71 3.50 -9.34 -2.03
C HIS A 71 4.97 -9.15 -2.37
N GLY A 72 5.47 -10.00 -3.26
CA GLY A 72 6.76 -9.85 -3.90
C GLY A 72 6.58 -9.42 -5.34
N TRP A 73 7.15 -8.28 -5.69
CA TRP A 73 7.22 -7.81 -7.06
C TRP A 73 8.68 -7.68 -7.46
N LEU A 74 9.04 -8.27 -8.60
CA LEU A 74 10.38 -8.20 -9.16
C LEU A 74 10.26 -7.57 -10.54
N ASN A 75 10.80 -6.37 -10.68
CA ASN A 75 10.90 -5.69 -11.96
C ASN A 75 12.32 -5.87 -12.51
N GLN A 76 12.46 -6.49 -13.69
CA GLN A 76 13.73 -6.59 -14.39
C GLN A 76 13.71 -5.62 -15.56
N ARG A 77 14.64 -4.66 -15.55
CA ARG A 77 14.80 -3.69 -16.63
C ARG A 77 16.12 -3.92 -17.34
N PHE A 78 16.06 -4.01 -18.66
CA PHE A 78 17.21 -4.13 -19.55
C PHE A 78 17.53 -2.82 -20.29
N SER A 79 16.70 -1.78 -20.10
CA SER A 79 16.78 -0.45 -20.74
C SER A 79 16.30 0.65 -19.79
N THR A 80 16.46 1.91 -20.17
CA THR A 80 16.09 3.15 -19.44
C THR A 80 14.57 3.41 -19.36
N ASP A 81 13.75 2.36 -19.37
CA ASP A 81 12.30 2.52 -19.29
C ASP A 81 11.93 2.94 -17.86
N SER A 82 11.21 4.06 -17.75
CA SER A 82 10.69 4.60 -16.50
C SER A 82 9.32 4.00 -16.23
N THR A 83 9.24 3.10 -15.24
CA THR A 83 7.95 2.58 -14.77
C THR A 83 7.44 3.47 -13.64
N SER A 84 6.33 4.17 -13.88
CA SER A 84 5.67 4.95 -12.83
C SER A 84 4.67 4.06 -12.09
N LEU A 85 4.84 3.90 -10.78
CA LEU A 85 3.96 3.09 -9.96
C LEU A 85 3.16 3.97 -9.02
N LYS A 86 1.88 3.62 -8.85
CA LYS A 86 0.97 4.32 -7.96
C LYS A 86 0.22 3.31 -7.12
N LEU A 87 0.16 3.56 -5.82
CA LEU A 87 -0.76 2.91 -4.91
C LEU A 87 -2.09 3.66 -5.01
N ILE A 88 -3.15 2.94 -5.38
CA ILE A 88 -4.45 3.53 -5.64
C ILE A 88 -5.49 2.89 -4.70
N GLY A 89 -6.11 3.74 -3.89
CA GLY A 89 -7.24 3.39 -3.04
C GLY A 89 -8.52 4.00 -3.59
N ARG A 90 -9.53 3.18 -3.88
CA ARG A 90 -10.83 3.61 -4.38
C ARG A 90 -11.93 3.20 -3.40
N ALA A 91 -12.69 4.17 -2.88
CA ALA A 91 -13.89 3.89 -2.10
C ALA A 91 -15.11 3.75 -3.01
N ARG A 92 -16.11 2.97 -2.58
CA ARG A 92 -17.43 2.92 -3.23
C ARG A 92 -18.35 4.01 -2.67
N GLN A 93 -19.54 4.15 -3.26
CA GLN A 93 -20.56 5.06 -2.76
C GLN A 93 -21.02 4.63 -1.36
N PHE A 94 -21.21 5.60 -0.45
CA PHE A 94 -21.66 5.36 0.93
C PHE A 94 -20.78 4.38 1.72
N SER A 95 -19.47 4.43 1.47
CA SER A 95 -18.49 3.56 2.13
C SER A 95 -17.25 4.33 2.49
N SER A 96 -16.58 3.91 3.57
CA SER A 96 -15.32 4.51 4.03
C SER A 96 -14.37 3.45 4.58
N PHE A 97 -13.08 3.68 4.39
CA PHE A 97 -12.02 2.88 5.02
C PHE A 97 -10.79 3.74 5.29
N LYS A 98 -10.01 3.32 6.29
CA LYS A 98 -8.76 3.94 6.69
C LYS A 98 -7.60 3.23 6.02
N LEU A 99 -6.75 3.99 5.35
CA LEU A 99 -5.47 3.54 4.81
C LEU A 99 -4.36 4.08 5.71
N VAL A 100 -3.63 3.20 6.37
CA VAL A 100 -2.58 3.52 7.33
C VAL A 100 -1.25 3.04 6.79
N VAL A 101 -0.24 3.91 6.82
CA VAL A 101 1.13 3.56 6.42
C VAL A 101 2.05 3.73 7.62
N GLY A 102 2.99 2.80 7.78
CA GLY A 102 3.89 2.77 8.92
C GLY A 102 5.05 1.80 8.71
N THR A 103 5.96 1.82 9.69
CA THR A 103 7.12 0.93 9.72
C THR A 103 6.82 -0.29 10.57
N MET A 104 7.24 -1.47 10.08
CA MET A 104 7.18 -2.70 10.87
C MET A 104 8.34 -2.67 11.89
N THR A 105 8.03 -2.62 13.19
CA THR A 105 9.03 -2.68 14.26
C THR A 105 9.26 -4.09 14.76
N GLY A 106 8.30 -4.99 14.54
CA GLY A 106 8.40 -6.40 14.88
C GLY A 106 7.53 -7.27 13.95
N PRO A 107 7.44 -8.58 14.20
CA PRO A 107 6.60 -9.48 13.42
C PRO A 107 5.10 -9.20 13.62
N ASP A 108 4.71 -8.68 14.78
CA ASP A 108 3.33 -8.44 15.21
C ASP A 108 3.07 -6.97 15.60
N CYS A 109 4.02 -6.07 15.37
CA CYS A 109 3.90 -4.65 15.71
C CYS A 109 4.29 -3.75 14.54
N MET A 110 3.42 -2.80 14.24
CA MET A 110 3.63 -1.77 13.22
C MET A 110 3.43 -0.40 13.86
N GLN A 111 4.43 0.47 13.77
CA GLN A 111 4.32 1.86 14.20
C GLN A 111 3.68 2.69 13.08
N PRO A 112 2.45 3.18 13.26
CA PRO A 112 1.80 4.00 12.24
C PRO A 112 2.52 5.35 12.15
N LYS A 113 2.71 5.83 10.92
CA LYS A 113 3.31 7.14 10.68
C LYS A 113 2.25 8.15 10.25
N GLU A 114 1.46 7.79 9.25
CA GLU A 114 0.37 8.61 8.72
C GLU A 114 -0.80 7.73 8.30
N ALA A 115 -1.99 8.32 8.29
CA ALA A 115 -3.22 7.64 7.88
C ALA A 115 -4.15 8.60 7.15
N ILE A 116 -4.93 8.06 6.22
CA ILE A 116 -5.97 8.80 5.51
C ILE A 116 -7.28 8.02 5.55
N ILE A 117 -8.40 8.74 5.48
CA ILE A 117 -9.73 8.16 5.35
C ILE A 117 -10.18 8.37 3.90
N ILE A 118 -10.50 7.27 3.20
CA ILE A 118 -11.03 7.31 1.84
C ILE A 118 -12.51 7.01 1.91
N GLN A 119 -13.37 7.88 1.37
CA GLN A 119 -14.82 7.77 1.52
C GLN A 119 -15.60 8.22 0.28
N ASN A 120 -16.80 7.69 0.08
CA ASN A 120 -17.81 8.21 -0.86
C ASN A 120 -17.32 8.45 -2.30
N LYS A 121 -16.89 7.38 -3.00
CA LYS A 121 -16.33 7.44 -4.36
C LYS A 121 -15.02 8.22 -4.50
N ASP A 122 -14.37 8.56 -3.39
CA ASP A 122 -13.05 9.17 -3.43
C ASP A 122 -11.99 8.19 -3.94
N GLU A 123 -10.99 8.76 -4.62
CA GLU A 123 -9.85 8.06 -5.18
C GLU A 123 -8.56 8.75 -4.74
N VAL A 124 -7.71 7.99 -4.04
CA VAL A 124 -6.39 8.45 -3.63
C VAL A 124 -5.33 7.76 -4.48
N LYS A 125 -4.43 8.55 -5.06
CA LYS A 125 -3.28 8.07 -5.85
C LYS A 125 -1.99 8.49 -5.16
N VAL A 126 -1.31 7.54 -4.50
CA VAL A 126 -0.02 7.78 -3.86
C VAL A 126 1.10 7.25 -4.77
N PRO A 127 2.02 8.09 -5.27
CA PRO A 127 3.12 7.62 -6.11
C PRO A 127 4.10 6.73 -5.31
N LEU A 128 4.43 5.56 -5.86
CA LEU A 128 5.42 4.62 -5.34
C LEU A 128 6.74 4.81 -6.07
N LEU A 129 7.80 5.15 -5.33
CA LEU A 129 9.10 5.44 -5.91
C LEU A 129 10.02 4.25 -5.70
N LEU A 130 10.49 3.63 -6.78
CA LEU A 130 11.18 2.34 -6.74
C LEU A 130 12.64 2.43 -7.20
N ASN A 131 13.45 3.18 -6.46
CA ASN A 131 14.92 3.25 -6.58
C ASN A 131 15.53 4.25 -7.56
N GLU A 132 14.75 5.16 -8.11
CA GLU A 132 15.25 6.52 -8.26
C GLU A 132 14.58 7.31 -7.14
N ILE A 133 15.40 7.90 -6.26
CA ILE A 133 14.91 8.96 -5.40
C ILE A 133 14.59 10.08 -6.40
N PRO A 134 13.31 10.33 -6.82
CA PRO A 134 13.01 11.48 -7.64
C PRO A 134 13.62 12.69 -6.96
N THR A 135 14.11 13.58 -7.82
CA THR A 135 14.61 14.87 -7.40
C THR A 135 13.53 15.52 -6.56
N ALA A 136 13.89 16.24 -5.49
CA ALA A 136 12.92 16.83 -4.57
C ALA A 136 11.86 17.70 -5.28
N MET A 137 12.18 18.19 -6.48
CA MET A 137 11.29 18.95 -7.36
C MET A 137 10.16 18.09 -7.95
N GLU A 138 10.47 16.99 -8.63
CA GLU A 138 9.46 16.12 -9.29
C GLU A 138 8.47 15.51 -8.29
N PHE A 139 8.95 15.18 -7.08
CA PHE A 139 8.10 14.70 -6.01
C PHE A 139 7.17 15.79 -5.47
N LYS A 140 7.67 17.04 -5.36
CA LYS A 140 6.82 18.18 -4.98
C LYS A 140 5.76 18.39 -6.05
N ASP A 141 6.14 18.39 -7.32
CA ASP A 141 5.22 18.59 -8.45
C ASP A 141 4.11 17.53 -8.49
N ALA A 142 4.45 16.26 -8.26
CA ALA A 142 3.47 15.17 -8.23
C ALA A 142 2.51 15.24 -7.03
N ILE A 143 2.86 15.95 -5.97
CA ILE A 143 2.07 16.06 -4.74
C ILE A 143 1.24 17.34 -4.70
N ILE A 144 1.60 18.38 -5.45
CA ILE A 144 0.85 19.66 -5.50
C ILE A 144 -0.61 19.43 -5.86
N SER A 145 -0.93 18.44 -6.70
CA SER A 145 -2.30 18.12 -7.09
C SER A 145 -3.12 17.37 -6.01
N LEU A 146 -2.50 16.94 -4.91
CA LEU A 146 -3.14 16.15 -3.86
C LEU A 146 -3.64 17.04 -2.71
N SER A 147 -4.68 16.58 -2.00
CA SER A 147 -5.19 17.28 -0.81
C SER A 147 -4.16 17.30 0.33
N PRO A 148 -4.16 18.29 1.25
CA PRO A 148 -3.15 18.41 2.30
C PRO A 148 -2.92 17.12 3.11
N GLU A 149 -3.98 16.38 3.42
CA GLU A 149 -3.91 15.08 4.11
C GLU A 149 -3.21 14.00 3.25
N GLN A 150 -3.53 13.94 1.97
CA GLN A 150 -2.86 13.05 1.02
C GLN A 150 -1.38 13.44 0.84
N GLN A 151 -1.05 14.74 0.88
CA GLN A 151 0.34 15.21 0.82
C GLN A 151 1.14 14.76 2.04
N HIS A 152 0.56 14.83 3.25
CA HIS A 152 1.21 14.34 4.47
C HIS A 152 1.49 12.85 4.39
N LEU A 153 0.50 12.04 3.97
CA LEU A 153 0.69 10.62 3.76
C LEU A 153 1.81 10.33 2.74
N ALA A 154 1.79 11.02 1.58
CA ALA A 154 2.79 10.83 0.54
C ALA A 154 4.20 11.19 1.02
N LYS A 155 4.36 12.30 1.77
CA LYS A 155 5.63 12.71 2.39
C LYS A 155 6.12 11.69 3.42
N ALA A 156 5.23 11.17 4.27
CA ALA A 156 5.59 10.15 5.25
C ALA A 156 5.98 8.83 4.59
N TYR A 157 5.22 8.40 3.58
CA TYR A 157 5.52 7.24 2.73
C TYR A 157 6.91 7.37 2.13
N ARG A 158 7.21 8.54 1.54
CA ARG A 158 8.52 8.87 0.98
C ARG A 158 9.65 8.77 1.98
N LEU A 159 9.49 9.36 3.17
CA LEU A 159 10.50 9.30 4.22
C LEU A 159 10.75 7.85 4.68
N MET A 160 9.72 7.00 4.71
CA MET A 160 9.88 5.59 5.05
C MET A 160 10.64 4.83 3.98
N GLN A 161 10.38 5.09 2.69
CA GLN A 161 11.14 4.50 1.59
C GLN A 161 12.64 4.87 1.64
N LEU A 162 12.97 6.08 2.10
CA LEU A 162 14.36 6.50 2.30
C LEU A 162 15.04 5.80 3.49
N GLN A 163 14.26 5.43 4.51
CA GLN A 163 14.76 4.83 5.75
C GLN A 163 14.87 3.30 5.67
N SER A 164 13.99 2.62 4.91
CA SER A 164 13.97 1.15 4.78
C SER A 164 13.18 0.69 3.55
N SER A 165 13.49 -0.51 3.03
CA SER A 165 12.80 -1.13 1.88
C SER A 165 11.50 -1.86 2.23
N ILE A 166 11.15 -1.95 3.53
CA ILE A 166 9.93 -2.62 4.00
C ILE A 166 8.92 -1.57 4.44
N VAL A 167 7.79 -1.50 3.74
CA VAL A 167 6.67 -0.63 4.08
C VAL A 167 5.46 -1.48 4.50
N GLY A 168 4.88 -1.13 5.65
CA GLY A 168 3.61 -1.69 6.10
C GLY A 168 2.46 -0.84 5.60
N ILE A 169 1.50 -1.48 4.90
CA ILE A 169 0.23 -0.85 4.53
C ILE A 169 -0.88 -1.61 5.25
N CYS A 170 -1.58 -0.90 6.13
CA CYS A 170 -2.74 -1.40 6.85
C CYS A 170 -3.99 -0.76 6.25
N VAL A 171 -5.02 -1.57 6.05
CA VAL A 171 -6.35 -1.10 5.66
C VAL A 171 -7.38 -1.55 6.68
N ASN A 172 -8.17 -0.61 7.19
CA ASN A 172 -9.24 -0.90 8.14
C ASN A 172 -10.59 -0.32 7.64
N PRO A 173 -11.60 -1.16 7.34
CA PRO A 173 -12.95 -0.69 7.00
C PRO A 173 -13.59 0.01 8.19
N ASP A 174 -14.17 1.21 8.00
CA ASP A 174 -14.45 2.11 9.13
C ASP A 174 -15.72 1.74 9.91
N GLN A 175 -15.59 0.89 10.93
CA GLN A 175 -16.42 0.87 12.14
C GLN A 175 -15.60 0.23 13.28
N ALA A 176 -15.49 0.96 14.39
CA ALA A 176 -14.76 0.55 15.58
C ALA A 176 -15.48 -0.61 16.28
N THR A 177 -15.19 -1.85 15.89
CA THR A 177 -15.40 -3.05 16.70
C THR A 177 -14.68 -4.21 16.04
N VAL A 178 -13.66 -4.74 16.73
CA VAL A 178 -12.88 -5.97 16.47
C VAL A 178 -13.19 -6.61 15.10
N GLY A 179 -12.64 -5.99 14.06
CA GLY A 179 -12.90 -6.36 12.68
C GLY A 179 -11.73 -7.15 12.10
N ARG A 180 -12.04 -8.27 11.44
CA ARG A 180 -11.11 -9.09 10.66
C ARG A 180 -10.54 -8.24 9.51
N CYS A 181 -9.42 -7.56 9.73
CA CYS A 181 -8.82 -6.62 8.77
C CYS A 181 -7.69 -7.27 7.98
N SER A 182 -7.81 -7.31 6.66
CA SER A 182 -6.73 -7.77 5.77
C SER A 182 -5.68 -6.68 5.64
N TRP A 183 -4.42 -6.99 5.92
CA TRP A 183 -3.29 -6.09 5.65
C TRP A 183 -2.31 -6.74 4.69
N SER A 184 -1.61 -5.92 3.92
CA SER A 184 -0.60 -6.37 2.97
C SER A 184 0.75 -5.77 3.35
N SER A 185 1.73 -6.62 3.62
CA SER A 185 3.12 -6.19 3.66
C SER A 185 3.67 -6.37 2.25
N THR A 186 4.03 -5.26 1.61
CA THR A 186 4.60 -5.29 0.26
C THR A 186 6.09 -5.06 0.38
N ARG A 187 6.89 -6.04 -0.07
CA ARG A 187 8.33 -5.84 -0.27
C ARG A 187 8.58 -5.63 -1.74
N LEU A 188 8.90 -4.40 -2.10
CA LEU A 188 9.27 -4.02 -3.46
C LEU A 188 10.79 -4.12 -3.54
N PHE A 189 11.29 -5.10 -4.29
CA PHE A 189 12.71 -5.26 -4.56
C PHE A 189 12.95 -4.92 -6.03
N ASP A 190 13.67 -3.82 -6.28
CA ASP A 190 14.29 -3.57 -7.57
C ASP A 190 15.81 -3.81 -7.43
N LYS A 191 16.33 -4.69 -8.27
CA LYS A 191 17.71 -5.18 -8.21
C LYS A 191 18.46 -4.61 -9.41
N LYS A 192 19.12 -3.47 -9.24
CA LYS A 192 20.12 -2.97 -10.20
C LYS A 192 21.29 -3.95 -10.24
N ARG A 193 21.50 -4.65 -11.37
CA ARG A 193 22.83 -5.17 -11.71
C ARG A 193 23.61 -4.01 -12.33
N TYR A 194 24.60 -3.52 -11.59
CA TYR A 194 25.67 -2.72 -12.19
C TYR A 194 26.59 -3.71 -12.92
N ASN A 195 26.83 -3.45 -14.20
CA ASN A 195 28.06 -3.88 -14.87
C ASN A 195 29.10 -2.78 -14.65
#